data_AF-A0A7I7RSF0-F1
#
_entry.id   AF-A0A7I7RSF0-F1
#
_cell.length_a   1.000
_cell.length_b   1.000
_cell.length_c   1.000
_cell.angle_alpha   90.00
_cell.angle_beta   90.00
_cell.angle_gamma   90.00
#
_symmetry.space_group_name_H-M   'P 1'
#
loop_
_entity.id
_entity.type
_entity.pdbx_description
1 polymer ?
#
loop_
_entity_poly.entity_id
_entity_poly.type
_entity_poly.pdbx_seq_one_letter_code
_entity_poly.pdbx_strand_id
1 'polypeptide(L)'
;MNLDETREVVQDAARAQHAQFEYLHPEPALLSGLVGSARMWCRTPNDPVLKVFYSQVRMGWGTSKVVKELETNELGRREDYEPVTYDASSAFLQTQSKLHKAPKPLLLRNTAGMALIGRDGMDTVYGLARAMICQAAVAHSPRDFKIMIVTDDIARWEWCKWLPHCAHPTQRDRGGPTRMVWLTGEQMDAAVGTELHGRDAFRTGATTTPHWLVIDDRRRRGDDRHWETMTRASGVAG
;
A
#
# COMPACT_ATOMS: atom_id res chain seq x y z
N MET A 1 -28.39 -10.22 25.69
CA MET A 1 -27.15 -10.96 25.38
C MET A 1 -26.15 -10.61 26.47
N ASN A 2 -25.50 -11.60 27.08
CA ASN A 2 -24.47 -11.35 28.09
C ASN A 2 -23.26 -10.67 27.41
N LEU A 3 -22.57 -9.75 28.10
CA LEU A 3 -21.36 -9.11 27.57
C LEU A 3 -20.28 -10.14 27.25
N ASP A 4 -20.25 -11.27 27.97
CA ASP A 4 -19.30 -12.35 27.73
C ASP A 4 -19.57 -13.10 26.42
N GLU A 5 -20.83 -13.44 26.13
CA GLU A 5 -21.21 -14.05 24.84
C GLU A 5 -20.90 -13.11 23.68
N THR A 6 -21.21 -11.81 23.85
CA THR A 6 -20.88 -10.78 22.85
C THR A 6 -19.38 -10.68 22.64
N ARG A 7 -18.58 -10.80 23.71
CA ARG A 7 -17.12 -10.79 23.65
C ARG A 7 -16.58 -11.90 22.78
N GLU A 8 -17.01 -13.14 23.01
CA GLU A 8 -16.54 -14.29 22.25
C GLU A 8 -16.81 -14.12 20.76
N VAL A 9 -18.04 -13.71 20.42
CA VAL A 9 -18.47 -13.47 19.04
C VAL A 9 -17.65 -12.38 18.36
N VAL A 10 -17.34 -11.28 19.06
CA VAL A 10 -16.52 -10.19 18.50
C VAL A 10 -15.06 -10.62 18.36
N GLN A 11 -14.53 -11.37 19.31
CA GLN A 11 -13.15 -11.86 19.25
C GLN A 11 -12.96 -12.88 18.13
N ASP A 12 -13.94 -13.75 17.87
CA ASP A 12 -13.94 -14.65 16.72
C ASP A 12 -13.93 -13.86 15.41
N ALA A 13 -14.80 -12.86 15.29
CA ALA A 13 -14.82 -11.99 14.11
C ALA A 13 -13.49 -11.23 13.93
N ALA A 14 -12.91 -10.72 15.01
CA ALA A 14 -11.63 -10.02 15.01
C ALA A 14 -10.47 -10.95 14.60
N ARG A 15 -10.45 -12.21 15.09
CA ARG A 15 -9.47 -13.23 14.68
C ARG A 15 -9.59 -13.54 13.18
N ALA A 16 -10.80 -13.76 12.69
CA ALA A 16 -11.04 -14.03 11.28
C ALA A 16 -10.62 -12.85 10.39
N GLN A 17 -10.94 -11.61 10.80
CA GLN A 17 -10.51 -10.39 10.11
C GLN A 17 -9.00 -10.23 10.10
N HIS A 18 -8.33 -10.52 11.23
CA HIS A 18 -6.87 -10.45 11.33
C HIS A 18 -6.20 -11.47 10.42
N ALA A 19 -6.65 -12.73 10.45
CA ALA A 19 -6.18 -13.79 9.56
C ALA A 19 -6.38 -13.43 8.08
N GLN A 20 -7.50 -12.79 7.74
CA GLN A 20 -7.72 -12.28 6.38
C GLN A 20 -6.72 -11.18 6.01
N PHE A 21 -6.44 -10.22 6.90
CA PHE A 21 -5.42 -9.20 6.64
C PHE A 21 -4.02 -9.79 6.52
N GLU A 22 -3.64 -10.76 7.34
CA GLU A 22 -2.35 -11.44 7.24
C GLU A 22 -2.24 -12.27 5.97
N TYR A 23 -3.33 -12.95 5.58
CA TYR A 23 -3.38 -13.65 4.31
C TYR A 23 -3.14 -12.66 3.17
N LEU A 24 -3.88 -11.57 3.08
CA LEU A 24 -3.72 -10.61 1.99
C LEU A 24 -2.37 -9.86 2.08
N HIS A 25 -1.94 -9.47 3.27
CA HIS A 25 -0.77 -8.62 3.52
C HIS A 25 0.22 -9.32 4.46
N PRO A 26 0.89 -10.39 3.99
CA PRO A 26 1.80 -11.19 4.80
C PRO A 26 3.02 -10.38 5.24
N GLU A 27 3.78 -10.94 6.18
CA GLU A 27 5.06 -10.38 6.60
C GLU A 27 6.04 -10.31 5.42
N PRO A 28 6.78 -9.19 5.24
CA PRO A 28 7.70 -9.04 4.11
C PRO A 28 8.72 -10.19 3.98
N ALA A 29 9.16 -10.74 5.11
CA ALA A 29 10.07 -11.89 5.15
C ALA A 29 9.49 -13.18 4.54
N LEU A 30 8.16 -13.30 4.45
CA LEU A 30 7.45 -14.48 3.94
C LEU A 30 7.10 -14.36 2.44
N LEU A 31 7.34 -13.21 1.81
CA LEU A 31 6.95 -12.95 0.42
C LEU A 31 7.64 -13.89 -0.59
N SER A 32 8.87 -14.31 -0.31
CA SER A 32 9.62 -15.22 -1.17
C SER A 32 8.91 -16.56 -1.36
N GLY A 33 8.24 -17.07 -0.32
CA GLY A 33 7.47 -18.31 -0.38
C GLY A 33 6.21 -18.24 -1.24
N LEU A 34 5.76 -17.03 -1.61
CA LEU A 34 4.62 -16.85 -2.51
C LEU A 34 5.00 -16.88 -3.99
N VAL A 35 6.28 -16.68 -4.31
CA VAL A 35 6.76 -16.67 -5.70
C VAL A 35 6.57 -18.06 -6.31
N GLY A 36 5.94 -18.12 -7.48
CA GLY A 36 5.60 -19.37 -8.17
C GLY A 36 4.38 -20.11 -7.61
N SER A 37 3.80 -19.66 -6.50
CA SER A 37 2.53 -20.20 -5.98
C SER A 37 1.32 -19.63 -6.75
N ALA A 38 0.14 -20.23 -6.55
CA ALA A 38 -1.13 -19.69 -7.06
C ALA A 38 -1.47 -18.28 -6.50
N ARG A 39 -0.76 -17.83 -5.46
CA ARG A 39 -0.92 -16.50 -4.86
C ARG A 39 -0.02 -15.43 -5.49
N MET A 40 0.92 -15.83 -6.34
CA MET A 40 1.70 -14.88 -7.13
C MET A 40 0.80 -14.24 -8.18
N TRP A 41 0.84 -12.91 -8.27
CA TRP A 41 0.09 -12.12 -9.25
C TRP A 41 -1.42 -12.35 -9.26
N CYS A 42 -1.98 -12.78 -8.13
CA CYS A 42 -3.42 -13.05 -8.02
C CYS A 42 -4.28 -11.77 -8.03
N ARG A 43 -3.68 -10.59 -7.78
CA ARG A 43 -4.41 -9.33 -7.76
C ARG A 43 -4.35 -8.67 -9.14
N THR A 44 -5.41 -8.85 -9.91
CA THR A 44 -5.60 -8.20 -11.21
C THR A 44 -6.79 -7.22 -11.14
N PRO A 45 -6.75 -6.09 -11.89
CA PRO A 45 -7.84 -5.11 -11.92
C PRO A 45 -9.17 -5.70 -12.42
N ASN A 46 -9.13 -6.79 -13.19
CA ASN A 46 -10.30 -7.42 -13.79
C ASN A 46 -10.92 -8.54 -12.92
N ASP A 47 -10.33 -8.87 -11.78
CA ASP A 47 -10.83 -9.94 -10.91
C ASP A 47 -12.11 -9.48 -10.17
N PRO A 48 -13.21 -10.25 -10.19
CA PRO A 48 -14.44 -9.82 -9.53
C PRO A 48 -14.31 -9.67 -8.01
N VAL A 49 -13.41 -10.43 -7.37
CA VAL A 49 -13.23 -10.51 -5.91
C VAL A 49 -11.98 -9.76 -5.47
N LEU A 50 -10.84 -9.98 -6.12
CA LEU A 50 -9.53 -9.48 -5.70
C LEU A 50 -9.21 -8.07 -6.22
N LYS A 51 -10.00 -7.51 -7.15
CA LYS A 51 -9.80 -6.13 -7.64
C LYS A 51 -9.79 -5.07 -6.55
N VAL A 52 -10.49 -5.30 -5.43
CA VAL A 52 -10.53 -4.33 -4.31
C VAL A 52 -9.17 -4.22 -3.62
N PHE A 53 -8.33 -5.26 -3.72
CA PHE A 53 -6.97 -5.30 -3.18
C PHE A 53 -5.89 -4.94 -4.21
N TYR A 54 -6.28 -4.70 -5.47
CA TYR A 54 -5.38 -4.20 -6.48
C TYR A 54 -4.81 -2.84 -6.06
N SER A 55 -3.51 -2.65 -6.25
CA SER A 55 -2.80 -1.43 -5.86
C SER A 55 -2.73 -1.22 -4.33
N GLN A 56 -2.97 -2.27 -3.52
CA GLN A 56 -2.73 -2.22 -2.07
C GLN A 56 -1.38 -2.81 -1.66
N VAL A 57 -0.63 -2.08 -0.86
CA VAL A 57 0.67 -2.51 -0.29
C VAL A 57 0.71 -2.30 1.21
N ARG A 58 1.32 -3.20 1.97
CA ARG A 58 1.45 -3.07 3.42
C ARG A 58 2.50 -2.03 3.76
N MET A 59 2.16 -1.14 4.68
CA MET A 59 3.09 -0.14 5.23
C MET A 59 3.60 -0.52 6.63
N GLY A 60 2.92 -1.41 7.33
CA GLY A 60 3.33 -1.85 8.67
C GLY A 60 2.19 -2.47 9.44
N TRP A 61 2.21 -2.29 10.76
CA TRP A 61 1.11 -2.63 11.65
C TRP A 61 0.38 -1.39 12.14
N GLY A 62 -0.88 -1.55 12.52
CA GLY A 62 -1.64 -0.51 13.17
C GLY A 62 -2.95 -1.02 13.74
N THR A 63 -3.82 -0.07 14.08
CA THR A 63 -5.14 -0.35 14.65
C THR A 63 -6.22 -0.13 13.61
N SER A 64 -7.05 -1.13 13.34
CA SER A 64 -8.21 -1.07 12.43
C SER A 64 -9.51 -1.19 13.22
N LYS A 65 -10.64 -0.73 12.67
CA LYS A 65 -11.96 -1.01 13.25
C LYS A 65 -12.32 -2.48 12.97
N VAL A 66 -12.96 -3.14 13.94
CA VAL A 66 -13.51 -4.48 13.75
C VAL A 66 -14.69 -4.40 12.77
N VAL A 67 -14.74 -5.31 11.79
CA VAL A 67 -15.79 -5.32 10.74
C VAL A 67 -17.17 -5.58 11.33
N LYS A 68 -17.24 -6.45 12.34
CA LYS A 68 -18.48 -6.69 13.09
C LYS A 68 -18.77 -5.47 13.95
N GLU A 69 -19.62 -4.60 13.43
CA GLU A 69 -20.02 -3.38 14.11
C GLU A 69 -20.86 -3.74 15.34
N LEU A 70 -20.40 -3.25 16.49
CA LEU A 70 -21.17 -3.32 17.72
C LEU A 70 -22.24 -2.23 17.64
N GLU A 71 -23.50 -2.63 17.64
CA GLU A 71 -24.60 -1.68 17.72
C GLU A 71 -24.49 -0.90 19.03
N THR A 72 -24.16 0.38 18.91
CA THR A 72 -24.20 1.32 20.02
C THR A 72 -25.52 2.05 19.93
N ASN A 73 -26.49 1.67 20.77
CA ASN A 73 -27.60 2.58 21.03
C ASN A 73 -27.01 3.88 21.59
N GLU A 74 -27.54 5.03 21.18
CA GLU A 74 -27.16 6.31 21.77
C GLU A 74 -27.42 6.21 23.28
N LEU A 75 -26.36 6.00 24.05
CA LEU A 75 -26.44 6.03 25.49
C LEU A 75 -26.81 7.48 25.83
N GLY A 76 -27.93 7.67 26.53
CA GLY A 76 -28.34 8.96 27.09
C GLY A 76 -27.31 9.50 28.07
N ARG A 77 -27.72 10.40 28.98
CA ARG A 77 -26.75 10.95 29.94
C ARG A 77 -26.32 9.85 30.89
N ARG A 78 -25.04 9.84 31.29
CA ARG A 78 -24.51 8.87 32.26
C ARG A 78 -25.34 8.81 33.55
N GLU A 79 -25.91 9.94 33.95
CA GLU A 79 -26.80 10.10 35.11
C GLU A 79 -28.09 9.26 35.03
N ASP A 80 -28.52 8.90 33.81
CA ASP A 80 -29.74 8.13 33.56
C ASP A 80 -29.51 6.61 33.68
N TYR A 81 -28.25 6.16 33.86
CA TYR A 81 -27.86 4.75 33.90
C TYR A 81 -27.19 4.37 35.22
N GLU A 82 -27.25 3.07 35.53
CA GLU A 82 -26.45 2.51 36.62
C GLU A 82 -24.95 2.63 36.28
N PRO A 83 -24.13 3.24 37.16
CA PRO A 83 -22.77 3.66 36.82
C PRO A 83 -21.83 2.51 36.48
N VAL A 84 -21.91 1.35 37.16
CA VAL A 84 -21.01 0.23 36.91
C VAL A 84 -21.29 -0.41 35.55
N THR A 85 -22.57 -0.58 35.21
CA THR A 85 -23.03 -1.17 33.95
C THR A 85 -22.72 -0.25 32.78
N TYR A 86 -22.89 1.05 32.97
CA TYR A 86 -22.53 2.06 31.98
C TYR A 86 -21.02 2.05 31.70
N ASP A 87 -20.20 2.10 32.75
CA ASP A 87 -18.74 2.12 32.62
C ASP A 87 -18.23 0.82 31.98
N ALA A 88 -18.77 -0.34 32.39
CA ALA A 88 -18.44 -1.64 31.80
C ALA A 88 -18.79 -1.72 30.31
N SER A 89 -19.96 -1.22 29.92
CA SER A 89 -20.42 -1.22 28.52
C SER A 89 -19.59 -0.26 27.66
N SER A 90 -19.28 0.94 28.16
CA SER A 90 -18.43 1.91 27.49
C SER A 90 -17.01 1.37 27.29
N ALA A 91 -16.41 0.79 28.34
CA ALA A 91 -15.09 0.16 28.25
C ALA A 91 -15.07 -1.02 27.28
N PHE A 92 -16.14 -1.83 27.26
CA PHE A 92 -16.30 -2.94 26.31
C PHE A 92 -16.29 -2.44 24.86
N LEU A 93 -17.12 -1.44 24.54
CA LEU A 93 -17.20 -0.86 23.20
C LEU A 93 -15.86 -0.26 22.75
N GLN A 94 -15.18 0.48 23.62
CA GLN A 94 -13.90 1.10 23.30
C GLN A 94 -12.79 0.07 23.01
N THR A 95 -12.85 -1.08 23.70
CA THR A 95 -11.84 -2.14 23.57
C THR A 95 -12.14 -3.07 22.41
N GLN A 96 -13.39 -3.56 22.31
CA GLN A 96 -13.77 -4.61 21.35
C GLN A 96 -14.06 -4.05 19.94
N SER A 97 -14.22 -2.73 19.78
CA SER A 97 -14.38 -2.10 18.46
C SER A 97 -13.07 -2.01 17.65
N LYS A 98 -11.92 -2.29 18.27
CA LYS A 98 -10.59 -2.09 17.68
C LYS A 98 -9.85 -3.41 17.50
N LEU A 99 -9.34 -3.62 16.30
CA LEU A 99 -8.39 -4.67 15.97
C LEU A 99 -6.98 -4.09 16.02
N HIS A 100 -6.19 -4.50 17.01
CA HIS A 100 -4.80 -4.08 17.18
C HIS A 100 -3.83 -4.97 16.41
N LYS A 101 -2.63 -4.46 16.12
CA LYS A 101 -1.54 -5.17 15.42
C LYS A 101 -1.98 -5.82 14.09
N ALA A 102 -2.92 -5.19 13.40
CA ALA A 102 -3.33 -5.62 12.07
C ALA A 102 -2.36 -5.08 11.01
N PRO A 103 -2.02 -5.85 9.97
CA PRO A 103 -1.37 -5.32 8.79
C PRO A 103 -2.13 -4.10 8.24
N LYS A 104 -1.41 -3.01 7.98
CA LYS A 104 -1.98 -1.77 7.46
C LYS A 104 -1.67 -1.62 5.97
N PRO A 105 -2.64 -1.90 5.08
CA PRO A 105 -2.48 -1.61 3.68
C PRO A 105 -2.66 -0.12 3.38
N LEU A 106 -1.82 0.39 2.50
CA LEU A 106 -1.97 1.65 1.78
C LEU A 106 -2.53 1.32 0.39
N LEU A 107 -3.62 1.99 0.01
CA LEU A 107 -4.18 1.91 -1.33
C LEU A 107 -3.55 3.00 -2.21
N LEU A 108 -2.63 2.60 -3.09
CA LEU A 108 -1.80 3.52 -3.89
C LEU A 108 -2.65 4.28 -4.92
N ARG A 109 -3.62 3.63 -5.58
CA ARG A 109 -4.56 4.33 -6.50
C ARG A 109 -5.42 5.43 -5.85
N ASN A 110 -5.50 5.47 -4.53
CA ASN A 110 -6.18 6.53 -3.78
C ASN A 110 -5.20 7.55 -3.18
N THR A 111 -3.92 7.41 -3.47
CA THR A 111 -2.82 8.21 -2.91
C THR A 111 -1.95 8.72 -4.06
N ALA A 112 -2.17 9.96 -4.49
CA ALA A 112 -1.41 10.55 -5.60
C ALA A 112 0.11 10.64 -5.33
N GLY A 113 0.49 10.82 -4.08
CA GLY A 113 1.88 10.89 -3.64
C GLY A 113 1.99 10.91 -2.13
N MET A 114 3.12 10.47 -1.62
CA MET A 114 3.43 10.47 -0.19
C MET A 114 4.93 10.63 0.01
N ALA A 115 5.33 11.38 1.04
CA ALA A 115 6.70 11.44 1.50
C ALA A 115 6.88 10.52 2.72
N LEU A 116 7.92 9.68 2.69
CA LEU A 116 8.35 8.89 3.83
C LEU A 116 9.48 9.61 4.55
N ILE A 117 9.28 9.88 5.85
CA ILE A 117 10.25 10.63 6.67
C ILE A 117 10.72 9.71 7.79
N GLY A 118 12.03 9.42 7.81
CA GLY A 118 12.65 8.63 8.88
C GLY A 118 13.09 9.53 10.03
N ARG A 119 12.57 9.30 11.23
CA ARG A 119 13.05 9.99 12.45
C ARG A 119 14.46 9.52 12.85
N ASP A 120 14.71 8.23 12.68
CA ASP A 120 15.94 7.55 13.10
C ASP A 120 16.91 7.31 11.92
N GLY A 121 16.75 8.08 10.83
CA GLY A 121 17.54 7.94 9.60
C GLY A 121 16.79 7.28 8.42
N MET A 122 17.44 7.27 7.26
CA MET A 122 16.83 6.82 6.00
C MET A 122 16.84 5.31 5.79
N ASP A 123 17.66 4.55 6.51
CA ASP A 123 17.74 3.09 6.32
C ASP A 123 16.41 2.40 6.60
N THR A 124 15.66 2.85 7.62
CA THR A 124 14.31 2.37 7.92
C THR A 124 13.33 2.72 6.80
N VAL A 125 13.44 3.92 6.21
CA VAL A 125 12.62 4.34 5.06
C VAL A 125 12.90 3.46 3.84
N TYR A 126 14.17 3.15 3.57
CA TYR A 126 14.56 2.25 2.50
C TYR A 126 14.10 0.82 2.75
N GLY A 127 14.16 0.35 4.00
CA GLY A 127 13.61 -0.95 4.39
C GLY A 127 12.11 -1.04 4.09
N LEU A 128 11.34 0.00 4.46
CA LEU A 128 9.92 0.09 4.18
C LEU A 128 9.63 0.14 2.67
N ALA A 129 10.35 0.99 1.92
CA ALA A 129 10.18 1.11 0.48
C ALA A 129 10.47 -0.22 -0.23
N ARG A 130 11.56 -0.92 0.13
CA ARG A 130 11.86 -2.27 -0.39
C ARG A 130 10.74 -3.25 -0.06
N ALA A 131 10.22 -3.25 1.17
CA ALA A 131 9.11 -4.13 1.56
C ALA A 131 7.84 -3.86 0.74
N MET A 132 7.49 -2.59 0.52
CA MET A 132 6.35 -2.18 -0.31
C MET A 132 6.53 -2.62 -1.77
N ILE A 133 7.72 -2.44 -2.36
CA ILE A 133 8.04 -2.89 -3.72
C ILE A 133 7.93 -4.40 -3.83
N CYS A 134 8.55 -5.16 -2.92
CA CYS A 134 8.51 -6.62 -2.95
C CYS A 134 7.08 -7.13 -2.86
N GLN A 135 6.26 -6.56 -1.98
CA GLN A 135 4.87 -6.96 -1.88
C GLN A 135 4.08 -6.61 -3.13
N ALA A 136 4.28 -5.41 -3.70
CA ALA A 136 3.63 -5.02 -4.95
C ALA A 136 3.99 -5.99 -6.09
N ALA A 137 5.27 -6.33 -6.21
CA ALA A 137 5.80 -7.20 -7.26
C ALA A 137 5.30 -8.65 -7.14
N VAL A 138 5.13 -9.17 -5.92
CA VAL A 138 4.59 -10.52 -5.68
C VAL A 138 3.08 -10.56 -5.90
N ALA A 139 2.36 -9.51 -5.52
CA ALA A 139 0.90 -9.49 -5.55
C ALA A 139 0.30 -9.17 -6.94
N HIS A 140 1.01 -8.41 -7.78
CA HIS A 140 0.49 -7.90 -9.06
C HIS A 140 1.33 -8.33 -10.25
N SER A 141 0.69 -8.60 -11.39
CA SER A 141 1.38 -8.91 -12.64
C SER A 141 2.21 -7.71 -13.14
N PRO A 142 3.40 -7.92 -13.74
CA PRO A 142 4.20 -6.85 -14.36
C PRO A 142 3.53 -6.24 -15.60
N ARG A 143 2.41 -6.80 -16.07
CA ARG A 143 1.55 -6.20 -17.10
C ARG A 143 0.61 -5.14 -16.53
N ASP A 144 0.17 -5.33 -15.28
CA ASP A 144 -0.83 -4.49 -14.63
C ASP A 144 -0.17 -3.50 -13.67
N PHE A 145 1.06 -3.72 -13.22
CA PHE A 145 1.74 -2.87 -12.25
C PHE A 145 3.19 -2.67 -12.66
N LYS A 146 3.64 -1.40 -12.72
CA LYS A 146 5.01 -1.01 -13.04
C LYS A 146 5.66 -0.32 -11.85
N ILE A 147 6.96 -0.55 -11.71
CA ILE A 147 7.77 0.04 -10.64
C ILE A 147 8.90 0.83 -11.30
N MET A 148 8.97 2.12 -10.99
CA MET A 148 9.91 3.08 -11.53
C MET A 148 10.69 3.71 -10.39
N ILE A 149 11.99 3.90 -10.58
CA ILE A 149 12.88 4.40 -9.53
C ILE A 149 13.71 5.55 -10.10
N VAL A 150 13.70 6.67 -9.40
CA VAL A 150 14.62 7.79 -9.60
C VAL A 150 15.46 7.92 -8.34
N THR A 151 16.78 7.83 -8.46
CA THR A 151 17.68 7.72 -7.31
C THR A 151 19.00 8.43 -7.55
N ASP A 152 19.64 8.91 -6.48
CA ASP A 152 21.00 9.42 -6.52
C ASP A 152 22.07 8.31 -6.35
N ASP A 153 21.63 7.09 -6.05
CA ASP A 153 22.48 5.94 -5.77
C ASP A 153 21.86 4.65 -6.35
N ILE A 154 22.29 4.29 -7.57
CA ILE A 154 21.79 3.11 -8.28
C ILE A 154 22.08 1.82 -7.50
N ALA A 155 23.18 1.74 -6.76
CA ALA A 155 23.58 0.51 -6.07
C ALA A 155 22.54 0.10 -5.02
N ARG A 156 21.89 1.07 -4.38
CA ARG A 156 20.78 0.86 -3.42
C ARG A 156 19.59 0.09 -4.03
N TRP A 157 19.38 0.25 -5.33
CA TRP A 157 18.26 -0.32 -6.07
C TRP A 157 18.69 -1.36 -7.10
N GLU A 158 19.96 -1.81 -7.07
CA GLU A 158 20.51 -2.74 -8.05
C GLU A 158 19.69 -4.04 -8.15
N TRP A 159 19.17 -4.52 -7.02
CA TRP A 159 18.33 -5.71 -6.94
C TRP A 159 17.06 -5.63 -7.80
N CYS A 160 16.52 -4.43 -8.05
CA CYS A 160 15.34 -4.23 -8.88
C CYS A 160 15.57 -4.62 -10.35
N LYS A 161 16.83 -4.77 -10.80
CA LYS A 161 17.15 -5.25 -12.15
C LYS A 161 16.60 -6.65 -12.44
N TRP A 162 16.26 -7.43 -11.42
CA TRP A 162 15.69 -8.77 -11.55
C TRP A 162 14.16 -8.76 -11.57
N LEU A 163 13.51 -7.65 -11.21
CA LEU A 163 12.05 -7.56 -11.21
C LEU A 163 11.52 -7.29 -12.62
N PRO A 164 10.58 -8.09 -13.14
CA PRO A 164 9.96 -7.83 -14.44
C PRO A 164 9.11 -6.55 -14.43
N HIS A 165 8.71 -6.08 -13.25
CA HIS A 165 7.97 -4.82 -13.06
C HIS A 165 8.80 -3.58 -13.37
N CYS A 166 10.12 -3.69 -13.27
CA CYS A 166 11.08 -2.63 -13.61
C CYS A 166 11.57 -2.73 -15.06
N ALA A 167 11.11 -3.70 -15.84
CA ALA A 167 11.45 -3.82 -17.26
C ALA A 167 10.59 -2.88 -18.11
N HIS A 168 11.26 -2.10 -18.95
CA HIS A 168 10.59 -1.23 -19.91
C HIS A 168 9.84 -2.07 -20.97
N PRO A 169 8.60 -1.70 -21.36
CA PRO A 169 7.80 -2.51 -22.29
C PRO A 169 8.38 -2.59 -23.71
N THR A 170 8.94 -1.50 -24.22
CA THR A 170 9.39 -1.38 -25.62
C THR A 170 10.90 -1.19 -25.79
N GLN A 171 11.54 -0.33 -24.99
CA GLN A 171 12.97 -0.07 -25.03
C GLN A 171 13.81 -1.27 -24.58
N ARG A 172 14.94 -1.49 -25.27
CA ARG A 172 15.87 -2.60 -25.04
C ARG A 172 17.31 -2.13 -25.10
N ASP A 173 18.15 -2.72 -24.27
CA ASP A 173 19.60 -2.64 -24.30
C ASP A 173 20.23 -3.98 -24.76
N ARG A 174 21.55 -4.09 -24.70
CA ARG A 174 22.28 -5.33 -25.08
C ARG A 174 21.98 -6.52 -24.17
N GLY A 175 21.46 -6.30 -22.96
CA GLY A 175 21.15 -7.32 -21.96
C GLY A 175 19.65 -7.62 -21.81
N GLY A 176 18.76 -6.98 -22.57
CA GLY A 176 17.32 -7.20 -22.54
C GLY A 176 16.52 -5.90 -22.51
N PRO A 177 15.30 -5.88 -21.96
CA PRO A 177 14.55 -4.64 -21.76
C PRO A 177 15.34 -3.65 -20.90
N THR A 178 15.33 -2.36 -21.22
CA THR A 178 15.96 -1.37 -20.34
C THR A 178 15.28 -1.37 -18.97
N ARG A 179 16.02 -1.03 -17.92
CA ARG A 179 15.45 -0.93 -16.56
C ARG A 179 14.92 0.47 -16.31
N MET A 180 13.73 0.54 -15.73
CA MET A 180 13.06 1.78 -15.33
C MET A 180 13.65 2.31 -14.01
N VAL A 181 14.96 2.49 -14.00
CA VAL A 181 15.76 3.02 -12.90
C VAL A 181 16.67 4.10 -13.48
N TRP A 182 16.55 5.33 -13.00
CA TRP A 182 17.24 6.49 -13.56
C TRP A 182 17.88 7.36 -12.48
N LEU A 183 18.86 8.18 -12.87
CA LEU A 183 19.54 9.12 -11.95
C LEU A 183 18.78 10.43 -11.78
N THR A 184 17.92 10.78 -12.74
CA THR A 184 17.23 12.06 -12.79
C THR A 184 15.79 11.90 -13.30
N GLY A 185 14.91 12.80 -12.90
CA GLY A 185 13.54 12.86 -13.43
C GLY A 185 13.51 13.14 -14.93
N GLU A 186 14.48 13.89 -15.47
CA GLU A 186 14.59 14.15 -16.91
C GLU A 186 14.85 12.87 -17.73
N GLN A 187 15.70 11.98 -17.22
CA GLN A 187 15.94 10.68 -17.86
C GLN A 187 14.69 9.79 -17.85
N MET A 188 13.92 9.85 -16.75
CA MET A 188 12.63 9.16 -16.67
C MET A 188 11.65 9.76 -17.68
N ASP A 189 11.50 11.07 -17.72
CA ASP A 189 10.58 11.76 -18.63
C ASP A 189 10.95 11.52 -20.10
N ALA A 190 12.24 11.53 -20.45
CA ALA A 190 12.69 11.15 -21.77
C ALA A 190 12.34 9.71 -22.15
N ALA A 191 12.26 8.80 -21.17
CA ALA A 191 11.99 7.39 -21.41
C ALA A 191 10.50 7.05 -21.47
N VAL A 192 9.68 7.63 -20.57
CA VAL A 192 8.25 7.28 -20.40
C VAL A 192 7.31 8.49 -20.41
N GLY A 193 7.80 9.68 -20.72
CA GLY A 193 7.06 10.94 -20.65
C GLY A 193 5.88 11.00 -21.62
N THR A 194 5.97 10.35 -22.79
CA THR A 194 4.84 10.29 -23.73
C THR A 194 3.65 9.56 -23.11
N GLU A 195 3.89 8.41 -22.51
CA GLU A 195 2.87 7.61 -21.83
C GLU A 195 2.45 8.21 -20.48
N LEU A 196 3.35 8.95 -19.81
CA LEU A 196 3.04 9.66 -18.56
C LEU A 196 2.09 10.83 -18.82
N HIS A 197 2.42 11.69 -19.79
CA HIS A 197 1.64 12.88 -20.13
C HIS A 197 0.36 12.55 -20.91
N GLY A 198 0.27 11.36 -21.50
CA GLY A 198 -0.96 10.86 -22.11
C GLY A 198 -2.01 10.37 -21.11
N ARG A 199 -1.71 10.35 -19.80
CA ARG A 199 -2.66 9.95 -18.75
C ARG A 199 -3.55 11.11 -18.33
N ASP A 200 -4.77 10.75 -17.94
CA ASP A 200 -5.68 11.68 -17.27
C ASP A 200 -5.09 12.19 -15.95
N ALA A 201 -5.59 13.31 -15.44
CA ALA A 201 -5.26 13.79 -14.11
C ALA A 201 -5.67 12.77 -13.02
N PHE A 202 -4.95 12.76 -11.89
CA PHE A 202 -5.24 11.84 -10.78
C PHE A 202 -6.67 12.03 -10.25
N ARG A 203 -7.36 10.91 -10.04
CA ARG A 203 -8.67 10.86 -9.38
C ARG A 203 -8.71 9.64 -8.49
N THR A 204 -9.21 9.80 -7.27
CA THR A 204 -9.46 8.69 -6.34
C THR A 204 -10.33 7.64 -7.01
N GLY A 205 -9.89 6.38 -6.98
CA GLY A 205 -10.61 5.28 -7.63
C GLY A 205 -10.41 5.19 -9.14
N ALA A 206 -9.45 5.90 -9.74
CA ALA A 206 -9.07 5.70 -11.13
C ALA A 206 -8.70 4.22 -11.41
N THR A 207 -9.12 3.71 -12.56
CA THR A 207 -8.91 2.32 -12.99
C THR A 207 -7.87 2.21 -14.10
N THR A 208 -7.08 3.26 -14.32
CA THR A 208 -6.04 3.30 -15.35
C THR A 208 -5.01 2.21 -15.08
N THR A 209 -4.71 1.42 -16.11
CA THR A 209 -3.77 0.31 -16.04
C THR A 209 -2.73 0.44 -17.16
N PRO A 210 -1.47 0.05 -16.93
CA PRO A 210 -0.91 -0.40 -15.65
C PRO A 210 -0.82 0.71 -14.59
N HIS A 211 -0.92 0.37 -13.31
CA HIS A 211 -0.61 1.31 -12.21
C HIS A 211 0.91 1.52 -12.13
N TRP A 212 1.35 2.76 -11.94
CA TRP A 212 2.76 3.15 -11.91
C TRP A 212 3.17 3.60 -10.51
N LEU A 213 3.94 2.75 -9.82
CA LEU A 213 4.60 3.15 -8.58
C LEU A 213 5.94 3.81 -8.91
N VAL A 214 6.02 5.12 -8.70
CA VAL A 214 7.26 5.89 -8.87
C VAL A 214 7.87 6.17 -7.49
N ILE A 215 9.14 5.84 -7.33
CA ILE A 215 9.91 6.09 -6.11
C ILE A 215 11.01 7.09 -6.45
N ASP A 216 10.99 8.25 -5.82
CA ASP A 216 12.12 9.20 -5.85
C ASP A 216 12.80 9.19 -4.48
N ASP A 217 14.08 8.82 -4.51
CA ASP A 217 14.96 8.68 -3.36
C ASP A 217 16.06 9.77 -3.37
N ARG A 218 16.08 10.63 -4.37
CA ARG A 218 17.07 11.69 -4.42
C ARG A 218 16.90 12.62 -3.22
N ARG A 219 18.02 13.01 -2.61
CA ARG A 219 17.99 14.12 -1.63
C ARG A 219 17.44 15.35 -2.32
N ARG A 220 16.33 15.90 -1.81
CA ARG A 220 15.68 17.10 -2.35
C ARG A 220 16.71 18.22 -2.52
N ARG A 221 17.07 18.52 -3.76
CA ARG A 221 17.89 19.70 -4.10
C ARG A 221 16.92 20.82 -4.44
N GLY A 222 17.25 22.06 -4.09
CA GLY A 222 16.33 23.22 -4.14
C GLY A 222 15.79 23.62 -5.52
N ASP A 223 15.98 22.83 -6.59
CA ASP A 223 15.54 23.12 -7.96
C ASP A 223 14.90 21.90 -8.68
N ASP A 224 14.31 20.96 -7.95
CA ASP A 224 13.65 19.76 -8.52
C ASP A 224 12.23 20.03 -9.09
N ARG A 225 12.07 21.03 -9.96
CA ARG A 225 10.76 21.41 -10.55
C ARG A 225 10.07 20.30 -11.35
N HIS A 226 10.84 19.36 -11.90
CA HIS A 226 10.31 18.19 -12.62
C HIS A 226 9.60 17.20 -11.68
N TRP A 227 10.17 16.95 -10.50
CA TRP A 227 9.50 16.12 -9.48
C TRP A 227 8.23 16.80 -8.98
N GLU A 228 8.27 18.12 -8.80
CA GLU A 228 7.08 18.89 -8.42
C GLU A 228 5.97 18.77 -9.45
N THR A 229 6.29 18.66 -10.74
CA THR A 229 5.31 18.43 -11.82
C THR A 229 4.65 17.05 -11.70
N MET A 230 5.40 16.02 -11.33
CA MET A 230 4.88 14.67 -11.10
C MET A 230 4.07 14.56 -9.79
N THR A 231 4.43 15.32 -8.75
CA THR A 231 3.80 15.25 -7.42
C THR A 231 2.81 16.37 -7.13
N ARG A 232 2.39 17.19 -8.11
CA ARG A 232 1.36 18.22 -7.87
C ARG A 232 0.10 17.56 -7.30
N ALA A 233 -0.67 18.30 -6.53
CA ALA A 233 -1.96 17.84 -5.98
C ALA A 233 -2.94 17.31 -7.05
N SER A 234 -2.71 17.63 -8.32
CA SER A 234 -3.46 17.10 -9.48
C SER A 234 -3.01 15.72 -9.96
N GLY A 235 -1.79 15.25 -9.64
CA GLY A 235 -1.19 13.96 -10.02
C GLY A 235 -1.43 13.51 -11.46
N VAL A 236 -1.15 12.25 -11.76
CA VAL A 236 -1.67 11.56 -12.96
C VAL A 236 -2.41 10.30 -12.55
N ALA A 237 -3.44 9.92 -13.30
CA ALA A 237 -4.20 8.70 -13.08
C ALA A 237 -3.38 7.50 -13.51
N GLY A 238 -3.26 6.51 -12.64
CA GLY A 238 -2.43 5.33 -12.86
C GLY A 238 -1.81 4.94 -11.56
#